data_AF-A0AAU4UAJ4-F1
#
_entry.id   AF-A0AAU4UAJ4-F1
#
_cell.length_a   1.000
_cell.length_b   1.000
_cell.length_c   1.000
_cell.angle_alpha   90.00
_cell.angle_beta   90.00
_cell.angle_gamma   90.00
#
_symmetry.space_group_name_H-M   'P 1'
#
loop_
_entity.id
_entity.type
_entity.pdbx_description
1 polymer ?
#
loop_
_entity_poly.entity_id
_entity_poly.type
_entity_poly.pdbx_seq_one_letter_code
_entity_poly.pdbx_strand_id
1 'polypeptide(L)'
;MLGSNAPQESFGSTWTWTAVIGLITLLVTIYFSVDQLRKRKKAAEATRLKPDYHLLDEVVVVLGKLEALSAQKADLAKLNELRSRVKQAERRSPDLLFGEIVARIDIYQKAVLPDCFGKKLAGRRVALDELLELSRRQGAALTEIRVACDAVQLEIDRRST
;
A
#
# COMPACT_ATOMS: atom_id res chain seq x y z
N MET A 1 -62.94 35.25 52.21
CA MET A 1 -62.73 33.88 52.74
C MET A 1 -62.73 32.92 51.56
N LEU A 2 -61.71 32.04 51.53
CA LEU A 2 -61.43 30.92 50.58
C LEU A 2 -61.09 31.36 49.14
N GLY A 3 -59.90 31.11 48.58
CA GLY A 3 -59.17 29.84 48.44
C GLY A 3 -59.76 29.07 47.24
N SER A 4 -59.06 28.46 46.27
CA SER A 4 -57.69 27.98 46.17
C SER A 4 -57.51 27.41 44.75
N ASN A 5 -56.33 27.63 44.16
CA ASN A 5 -55.58 26.80 43.19
C ASN A 5 -56.14 26.43 41.79
N ALA A 6 -55.30 26.75 40.80
CA ALA A 6 -55.37 26.41 39.38
C ALA A 6 -55.30 24.90 39.07
N PRO A 7 -55.69 24.48 37.85
CA PRO A 7 -54.93 23.49 37.10
C PRO A 7 -53.96 24.25 36.18
N GLN A 8 -52.70 24.32 36.58
CA GLN A 8 -51.62 24.67 35.66
C GLN A 8 -51.41 23.44 34.77
N GLU A 9 -52.12 23.39 33.65
CA GLU A 9 -51.98 22.33 32.65
C GLU A 9 -50.59 22.40 32.01
N SER A 10 -49.63 21.73 32.64
CA SER A 10 -48.28 21.53 32.14
C SER A 10 -48.26 20.44 31.06
N PHE A 11 -48.79 20.72 29.88
CA PHE A 11 -48.67 19.84 28.71
C PHE A 11 -47.44 20.12 27.83
N GLY A 12 -46.48 20.93 28.30
CA GLY A 12 -45.34 21.38 27.49
C GLY A 12 -44.06 20.53 27.53
N SER A 13 -44.01 19.44 28.30
CA SER A 13 -42.74 18.73 28.56
C SER A 13 -42.59 17.43 27.75
N THR A 14 -43.60 16.57 27.71
CA THR A 14 -43.50 15.22 27.14
C THR A 14 -43.27 15.20 25.62
N TRP A 15 -43.86 16.14 24.87
CA TRP A 15 -43.71 16.21 23.40
C TRP A 15 -42.32 16.70 22.96
N THR A 16 -41.71 17.59 23.74
CA THR A 16 -40.39 18.16 23.44
C THR A 16 -39.30 17.13 23.68
N TRP A 17 -39.41 16.35 24.77
CA TRP A 17 -38.48 15.27 25.08
C TRP A 17 -38.57 14.11 24.08
N THR A 18 -39.76 13.70 23.65
CA THR A 18 -39.91 12.65 22.63
C THR A 18 -39.35 13.08 21.27
N ALA A 19 -39.55 14.34 20.87
CA ALA A 19 -38.96 14.89 19.65
C ALA A 19 -37.43 14.95 19.73
N VAL A 20 -36.86 15.36 20.86
CA VAL A 20 -35.40 15.39 21.09
C VAL A 20 -34.81 13.98 21.07
N ILE A 21 -35.44 13.02 21.75
CA ILE A 21 -35.00 11.60 21.75
C ILE A 21 -35.10 11.01 20.35
N GLY A 22 -36.19 11.29 19.62
CA GLY A 22 -36.35 10.85 18.23
C GLY A 22 -35.28 11.41 17.30
N LEU A 23 -34.95 12.69 17.44
CA LEU A 23 -33.89 13.34 16.67
C LEU A 23 -32.51 12.75 16.98
N ILE A 24 -32.18 12.54 18.25
CA ILE A 24 -30.91 11.92 18.67
C ILE A 24 -30.82 10.49 18.11
N THR A 25 -31.89 9.72 18.21
CA THR A 25 -31.93 8.34 17.71
C THR A 25 -31.72 8.33 16.20
N LEU A 26 -32.38 9.22 15.46
CA LEU A 26 -32.20 9.39 14.02
C LEU A 26 -30.74 9.72 13.67
N LEU A 27 -30.13 10.67 14.36
CA LEU A 27 -28.74 11.06 14.13
C LEU A 27 -27.76 9.91 14.39
N VAL A 28 -27.99 9.15 15.47
CA VAL A 28 -27.18 7.95 15.78
C VAL A 28 -27.36 6.87 14.72
N THR A 29 -28.59 6.62 14.25
CA THR A 29 -28.85 5.64 13.18
C THR A 29 -28.22 6.06 11.85
N ILE A 30 -28.30 7.34 11.49
CA ILE A 30 -27.64 7.88 10.29
C ILE A 30 -26.13 7.74 10.41
N TYR A 31 -25.56 8.15 11.54
CA TYR A 31 -24.13 8.02 11.80
C TYR A 31 -23.66 6.57 11.69
N PHE A 32 -24.35 5.64 12.36
CA PHE A 32 -24.03 4.21 12.30
C PHE A 32 -24.18 3.63 10.90
N SER A 33 -25.19 4.07 10.13
CA SER A 33 -25.38 3.63 8.75
C SER A 33 -24.26 4.11 7.84
N VAL A 34 -23.83 5.36 7.99
CA VAL A 34 -22.69 5.92 7.25
C VAL A 34 -21.40 5.20 7.64
N ASP A 35 -21.20 4.93 8.93
CA ASP A 35 -20.03 4.21 9.44
C ASP A 35 -19.98 2.76 8.92
N GLN A 36 -21.11 2.03 8.96
CA GLN A 36 -21.24 0.68 8.38
C GLN A 36 -20.96 0.68 6.87
N LEU A 37 -21.48 1.66 6.13
CA LEU A 37 -21.21 1.79 4.69
C LEU A 37 -19.74 2.07 4.40
N ARG A 38 -19.09 2.95 5.19
CA ARG A 38 -17.66 3.21 5.09
C ARG A 38 -16.85 1.94 5.37
N LYS A 39 -17.15 1.22 6.45
CA LYS A 39 -16.51 -0.06 6.80
C LYS A 39 -16.65 -1.10 5.70
N ARG A 40 -17.85 -1.24 5.11
CA ARG A 40 -18.09 -2.17 3.99
C ARG A 40 -17.29 -1.81 2.75
N LYS A 41 -17.21 -0.52 2.40
CA LYS A 41 -16.38 -0.06 1.27
C LYS A 41 -14.90 -0.35 1.49
N LYS A 42 -14.38 -0.04 2.69
CA LYS A 42 -12.99 -0.34 3.07
C LYS A 42 -12.68 -1.83 3.05
N ALA A 43 -13.57 -2.67 3.57
CA ALA A 43 -13.41 -4.13 3.51
C ALA A 43 -13.44 -4.68 2.06
N ALA A 44 -14.30 -4.13 1.20
CA ALA A 44 -14.34 -4.48 -0.21
C ALA A 44 -13.05 -4.06 -0.95
N GLU A 45 -12.53 -2.87 -0.66
CA GLU A 45 -11.24 -2.40 -1.19
C GLU A 45 -10.07 -3.26 -0.69
N ALA A 46 -10.04 -3.60 0.60
CA ALA A 46 -9.04 -4.51 1.16
C ALA A 46 -9.04 -5.87 0.46
N THR A 47 -10.23 -6.42 0.20
CA THR A 47 -10.38 -7.70 -0.51
C THR A 47 -9.90 -7.60 -1.96
N ARG A 48 -10.18 -6.47 -2.63
CA ARG A 48 -9.74 -6.20 -4.01
C ARG A 48 -8.23 -6.01 -4.13
N LEU A 49 -7.58 -5.37 -3.15
CA LEU A 49 -6.17 -5.02 -3.16
C LEU A 49 -5.26 -6.10 -2.55
N LYS A 50 -5.82 -7.06 -1.80
CA LYS A 50 -5.11 -8.22 -1.24
C LYS A 50 -4.16 -8.93 -2.22
N PRO A 51 -4.55 -9.28 -3.47
CA PRO A 51 -3.63 -9.92 -4.41
C PRO A 51 -2.44 -9.02 -4.80
N ASP A 52 -2.64 -7.70 -4.83
CA ASP A 52 -1.59 -6.74 -5.16
C ASP A 52 -0.65 -6.53 -3.97
N TYR A 53 -1.17 -6.58 -2.74
CA TYR A 53 -0.39 -6.59 -1.51
C TYR A 53 0.53 -7.82 -1.43
N HIS A 54 0.01 -9.02 -1.71
CA HIS A 54 0.82 -10.24 -1.78
C HIS A 54 1.88 -10.20 -2.87
N LEU A 55 1.58 -9.59 -4.02
CA LEU A 55 2.55 -9.39 -5.08
C LEU A 55 3.71 -8.49 -4.63
N LEU A 56 3.45 -7.42 -3.89
CA LEU A 56 4.50 -6.55 -3.33
C LEU A 56 5.38 -7.31 -2.34
N ASP A 57 4.78 -8.19 -1.52
CA ASP A 57 5.52 -9.02 -0.58
C ASP A 57 6.44 -10.03 -1.31
N GLU A 58 5.94 -10.64 -2.39
CA GLU A 58 6.77 -11.47 -3.29
C GLU A 58 7.93 -10.68 -3.90
N VAL A 59 7.71 -9.42 -4.28
CA VAL A 59 8.76 -8.53 -4.78
C VAL A 59 9.81 -8.29 -3.70
N VAL A 60 9.42 -7.91 -2.49
CA VAL A 60 10.34 -7.67 -1.37
C VAL A 60 11.16 -8.92 -1.04
N VAL A 61 10.54 -10.11 -1.04
CA VAL A 61 11.25 -11.39 -0.81
C VAL A 61 12.28 -11.66 -1.91
N VAL A 62 11.97 -11.39 -3.17
CA VAL A 62 12.93 -11.57 -4.27
C VAL A 62 14.05 -10.53 -4.21
N LEU A 63 13.76 -9.28 -3.83
CA LEU A 63 14.78 -8.26 -3.60
C LEU A 63 15.74 -8.68 -2.47
N GLY A 64 15.23 -9.22 -1.36
CA GLY A 64 16.07 -9.74 -0.27
C GLY A 64 16.96 -10.91 -0.70
N LYS A 65 16.50 -11.76 -1.63
CA LYS A 65 17.33 -12.81 -2.24
C LYS A 65 18.42 -12.25 -3.16
N LEU A 66 18.10 -11.18 -3.89
CA LEU A 66 19.06 -10.46 -4.75
C LEU A 66 20.08 -9.65 -3.95
N GLU A 67 19.76 -9.25 -2.73
CA GLU A 67 20.70 -8.60 -1.80
C GLU A 67 21.68 -9.61 -1.20
N ALA A 68 21.22 -10.84 -0.93
CA ALA A 68 22.04 -11.92 -0.38
C ALA A 68 22.95 -12.62 -1.42
N LEU A 69 22.70 -12.44 -2.72
CA LEU A 69 23.44 -13.05 -3.82
C LEU A 69 24.10 -11.95 -4.66
N SER A 70 25.31 -12.15 -5.16
CA SER A 70 25.91 -11.27 -6.16
C SER A 70 25.13 -11.41 -7.47
N ALA A 71 24.08 -10.61 -7.63
CA ALA A 71 23.04 -10.74 -8.64
C ALA A 71 23.60 -11.00 -10.04
N GLN A 72 23.38 -12.21 -10.57
CA GLN A 72 23.68 -12.56 -11.95
C GLN A 72 22.43 -12.34 -12.82
N LYS A 73 22.63 -12.26 -14.14
CA LYS A 73 21.53 -12.05 -15.10
C LYS A 73 20.43 -13.12 -15.03
N ALA A 74 20.76 -14.33 -14.57
CA ALA A 74 19.80 -15.41 -14.32
C ALA A 74 18.82 -15.04 -13.19
N ASP A 75 19.28 -14.32 -12.17
CA ASP A 75 18.46 -13.88 -11.04
C ASP A 75 17.50 -12.73 -11.43
N LEU A 76 17.79 -12.04 -12.54
CA LEU A 76 16.89 -11.02 -13.13
C LEU A 76 15.68 -11.60 -13.84
N ALA A 77 15.67 -12.89 -14.20
CA ALA A 77 14.51 -13.51 -14.85
C ALA A 77 13.27 -13.41 -13.96
N LYS A 78 13.45 -13.70 -12.66
CA LYS A 78 12.38 -13.61 -11.67
C LYS A 78 11.96 -12.17 -11.38
N LEU A 79 12.92 -11.22 -11.39
CA LEU A 79 12.61 -9.80 -11.26
C LEU A 79 11.83 -9.26 -12.47
N ASN A 80 12.12 -9.74 -13.68
CA ASN A 80 11.38 -9.41 -14.90
C ASN A 80 9.94 -9.95 -14.89
N GLU A 81 9.76 -11.18 -14.42
CA GLU A 81 8.43 -11.76 -14.24
C GLU A 81 7.60 -10.92 -13.25
N LEU A 82 8.18 -10.58 -12.09
CA LEU A 82 7.55 -9.73 -11.10
C LEU A 82 7.27 -8.33 -11.63
N ARG A 83 8.18 -7.72 -12.39
CA ARG A 83 7.93 -6.44 -13.07
C ARG A 83 6.71 -6.50 -13.97
N SER A 84 6.56 -7.59 -14.76
CA SER A 84 5.39 -7.79 -15.61
C SER A 84 4.10 -7.86 -14.80
N ARG A 85 4.12 -8.59 -13.68
CA ARG A 85 2.98 -8.69 -12.75
C ARG A 85 2.66 -7.34 -12.08
N VAL A 86 3.67 -6.56 -11.69
CA VAL A 86 3.49 -5.21 -11.12
C VAL A 86 2.88 -4.27 -12.16
N LYS A 87 3.31 -4.34 -13.42
CA LYS A 87 2.70 -3.58 -14.53
C LYS A 87 1.24 -3.99 -14.79
N GLN A 88 0.90 -5.26 -14.59
CA GLN A 88 -0.49 -5.70 -14.63
C GLN A 88 -1.29 -5.20 -13.42
N ALA A 89 -0.67 -5.08 -12.24
CA ALA A 89 -1.29 -4.46 -11.06
C ALA A 89 -1.54 -2.96 -11.27
N GLU A 90 -0.59 -2.23 -11.87
CA GLU A 90 -0.75 -0.83 -12.27
C GLU A 90 -1.99 -0.64 -13.17
N ARG A 91 -2.21 -1.53 -14.15
CA ARG A 91 -3.41 -1.47 -15.01
C ARG A 91 -4.72 -1.73 -14.27
N ARG A 92 -4.69 -2.55 -13.22
CA ARG A 92 -5.88 -2.88 -12.40
C ARG A 92 -6.19 -1.80 -11.36
N SER A 93 -5.16 -1.06 -10.96
CA SER A 93 -5.18 -0.09 -9.87
C SER A 93 -4.26 1.10 -10.22
N PRO A 94 -4.64 1.96 -11.21
CA PRO A 94 -3.79 3.05 -11.69
C PRO A 94 -3.59 4.16 -10.65
N ASP A 95 -4.45 4.22 -9.64
CA ASP A 95 -4.39 5.20 -8.55
C ASP A 95 -3.32 4.86 -7.49
N LEU A 96 -2.63 3.73 -7.64
CA LEU A 96 -1.54 3.28 -6.79
C LEU A 96 -0.21 3.46 -7.54
N LEU A 97 0.85 3.86 -6.82
CA LEU A 97 2.17 4.20 -7.38
C LEU A 97 2.99 2.97 -7.87
N PHE A 98 2.32 1.94 -8.42
CA PHE A 98 2.98 0.77 -9.00
C PHE A 98 3.92 1.13 -10.16
N GLY A 99 3.62 2.20 -10.91
CA GLY A 99 4.49 2.70 -11.98
C GLY A 99 5.87 3.13 -11.48
N GLU A 100 5.97 3.63 -10.24
CA GLU A 100 7.25 4.00 -9.63
C GLU A 100 8.10 2.75 -9.34
N ILE A 101 7.48 1.68 -8.85
CA ILE A 101 8.16 0.38 -8.65
C ILE A 101 8.70 -0.16 -9.98
N VAL A 102 7.90 -0.11 -11.06
CA VAL A 102 8.34 -0.55 -12.40
C VAL A 102 9.53 0.28 -12.89
N ALA A 103 9.48 1.61 -12.71
CA ALA A 103 10.57 2.49 -13.12
C ALA A 103 11.87 2.22 -12.35
N ARG A 104 11.78 1.98 -11.04
CA ARG A 104 12.94 1.62 -10.19
C ARG A 104 13.53 0.26 -10.56
N ILE A 105 12.69 -0.73 -10.86
CA ILE A 105 13.14 -2.03 -11.39
C ILE A 105 13.85 -1.86 -12.74
N ASP A 106 13.34 -0.99 -13.62
CA ASP A 106 13.99 -0.70 -14.91
C ASP A 106 15.36 -0.03 -14.76
N ILE A 107 15.50 0.88 -13.80
CA ILE A 107 16.79 1.51 -13.47
C ILE A 107 17.76 0.45 -12.94
N TYR A 108 17.31 -0.42 -12.02
CA TYR A 108 18.12 -1.52 -11.49
C TYR A 108 18.59 -2.47 -12.59
N GLN A 109 17.71 -2.84 -13.52
CA GLN A 109 18.08 -3.72 -14.64
C GLN A 109 19.15 -3.11 -15.55
N LYS A 110 19.10 -1.80 -15.79
CA LYS A 110 20.15 -1.08 -16.53
C LYS A 110 21.48 -1.01 -15.76
N ALA A 111 21.43 -1.09 -14.43
CA ALA A 111 22.59 -1.07 -13.55
C ALA A 111 23.19 -2.46 -13.27
N VAL A 112 22.55 -3.56 -13.71
CA VAL A 112 23.05 -4.93 -13.50
C VAL A 112 24.18 -5.26 -14.49
N LEU A 113 25.10 -6.11 -14.02
CA LEU A 113 26.30 -6.60 -14.72
C LEU A 113 26.05 -6.85 -16.23
N PRO A 114 26.80 -6.15 -17.11
CA PRO A 114 26.82 -6.42 -18.56
C PRO A 114 27.10 -7.89 -18.91
N ASP A 115 26.59 -8.38 -20.04
CA ASP A 115 26.77 -9.79 -20.50
C ASP A 115 28.23 -10.28 -20.54
N CYS A 116 29.17 -9.35 -20.72
CA CYS A 116 30.59 -9.63 -20.81
C CYS A 116 31.33 -9.55 -19.46
N PHE A 117 30.65 -9.27 -18.35
CA PHE A 117 31.31 -9.11 -17.05
C PHE A 117 31.91 -10.42 -16.54
N GLY A 118 31.21 -11.55 -16.68
CA GLY A 118 31.78 -12.87 -16.32
C GLY A 118 33.06 -13.20 -17.11
N LYS A 119 33.12 -12.80 -18.39
CA LYS A 119 34.32 -12.94 -19.22
C LYS A 119 35.45 -11.99 -18.79
N LYS A 120 35.12 -10.76 -18.37
CA LYS A 120 36.11 -9.79 -17.84
C LYS A 120 36.65 -10.21 -16.47
N LEU A 121 35.81 -10.80 -15.62
CA LEU A 121 36.16 -11.33 -14.29
C LEU A 121 37.07 -12.56 -14.42
N ALA A 122 36.72 -13.49 -15.31
CA ALA A 122 37.58 -14.63 -15.64
C ALA A 122 38.94 -14.21 -16.23
N GLY A 123 38.97 -13.09 -16.97
CA GLY A 123 40.19 -12.49 -17.52
C GLY A 123 41.00 -11.63 -16.54
N ARG A 124 40.60 -11.50 -15.26
CA ARG A 124 41.19 -10.58 -14.25
C ARG A 124 41.32 -9.12 -14.72
N ARG A 125 40.47 -8.67 -15.64
CA ARG A 125 40.49 -7.31 -16.21
C ARG A 125 39.63 -6.30 -15.45
N VAL A 126 39.15 -6.66 -14.26
CA VAL A 126 38.26 -5.83 -13.43
C VAL A 126 38.97 -5.52 -12.14
N ALA A 127 39.10 -4.23 -11.81
CA ALA A 127 39.68 -3.79 -10.54
C ALA A 127 38.70 -4.08 -9.39
N LEU A 128 39.23 -4.39 -8.20
CA LEU A 128 38.42 -4.65 -7.01
C LEU A 128 37.50 -3.46 -6.67
N ASP A 129 37.98 -2.23 -6.87
CA ASP A 129 37.21 -1.01 -6.62
C ASP A 129 35.98 -0.88 -7.54
N GLU A 130 36.09 -1.27 -8.81
CA GLU A 130 34.97 -1.26 -9.76
C GLU A 130 33.87 -2.26 -9.34
N LEU A 131 34.27 -3.41 -8.77
CA LEU A 131 33.33 -4.40 -8.24
C LEU A 131 32.62 -3.90 -6.98
N LEU A 132 33.35 -3.24 -6.08
CA LEU A 132 32.80 -2.66 -4.85
C LEU A 132 31.84 -1.51 -5.17
N GLU A 133 32.18 -0.66 -6.14
CA GLU A 133 31.30 0.44 -6.56
C GLU A 133 30.01 -0.10 -7.20
N LEU A 134 30.12 -1.13 -8.04
CA LEU A 134 28.95 -1.78 -8.63
C LEU A 134 28.05 -2.43 -7.58
N SER A 135 28.64 -3.16 -6.62
CA SER A 135 27.94 -3.73 -5.47
C SER A 135 27.16 -2.66 -4.69
N ARG A 136 27.78 -1.51 -4.41
CA ARG A 136 27.12 -0.38 -3.72
C ARG A 136 25.95 0.18 -4.52
N ARG A 137 26.12 0.36 -5.84
CA ARG A 137 25.04 0.86 -6.72
C ARG A 137 23.88 -0.12 -6.79
N GLN A 138 24.15 -1.42 -6.83
CA GLN A 138 23.12 -2.46 -6.79
C GLN A 138 22.35 -2.45 -5.46
N GLY A 139 23.06 -2.38 -4.32
CA GLY A 139 22.44 -2.30 -2.99
C GLY A 139 21.57 -1.04 -2.81
N ALA A 140 22.04 0.11 -3.28
CA ALA A 140 21.27 1.36 -3.24
C ALA A 140 19.98 1.25 -4.08
N ALA A 141 20.07 0.72 -5.30
CA ALA A 141 18.92 0.56 -6.17
C ALA A 141 17.90 -0.49 -5.63
N LEU A 142 18.35 -1.58 -5.00
CA LEU A 142 17.45 -2.52 -4.31
C LEU A 142 16.70 -1.83 -3.16
N THR A 143 17.39 -0.98 -2.40
CA THR A 143 16.80 -0.20 -1.31
C THR A 143 15.72 0.75 -1.84
N GLU A 144 15.97 1.43 -2.95
CA GLU A 144 14.98 2.32 -3.57
C GLU A 144 13.73 1.57 -4.06
N ILE A 145 13.88 0.36 -4.62
CA ILE A 145 12.72 -0.46 -5.00
C ILE A 145 11.93 -0.86 -3.76
N ARG A 146 12.61 -1.22 -2.67
CA ARG A 146 11.95 -1.58 -1.40
C ARG A 146 11.15 -0.43 -0.82
N VAL A 147 11.73 0.78 -0.77
CA VAL A 147 11.02 1.98 -0.33
C VAL A 147 9.78 2.26 -1.19
N ALA A 148 9.87 2.05 -2.51
CA ALA A 148 8.71 2.20 -3.39
C ALA A 148 7.62 1.13 -3.13
N CYS A 149 8.02 -0.12 -2.83
CA CYS A 149 7.09 -1.17 -2.40
C CYS A 149 6.39 -0.80 -1.09
N ASP A 150 7.16 -0.36 -0.08
CA ASP A 150 6.63 0.03 1.23
C ASP A 150 5.65 1.22 1.11
N ALA A 151 5.95 2.19 0.23
CA ALA A 151 5.06 3.33 -0.03
C ALA A 151 3.72 2.90 -0.64
N VAL A 152 3.72 1.93 -1.55
CA VAL A 152 2.48 1.40 -2.13
C VAL A 152 1.72 0.54 -1.11
N GLN A 153 2.40 -0.25 -0.29
CA GLN A 153 1.77 -1.00 0.80
C GLN A 153 1.10 -0.07 1.81
N LEU A 154 1.78 1.01 2.23
CA LEU A 154 1.23 2.01 3.14
C LEU A 154 -0.03 2.69 2.56
N GLU A 155 -0.05 2.96 1.25
CA GLU A 155 -1.22 3.54 0.59
C GLU A 155 -2.39 2.52 0.49
N ILE A 156 -2.09 1.24 0.29
CA ILE A 156 -3.10 0.17 0.35
C ILE A 156 -3.67 0.06 1.77
N ASP A 157 -2.83 0.12 2.80
CA ASP A 157 -3.24 0.09 4.20
C ASP A 157 -4.11 1.29 4.55
N ARG A 158 -3.74 2.49 4.09
CA ARG A 158 -4.53 3.72 4.29
C ARG A 158 -5.93 3.63 3.68
N ARG A 159 -6.10 2.92 2.55
CA ARG A 159 -7.39 2.75 1.87
C ARG A 159 -8.23 1.62 2.48
N SER A 160 -7.58 0.63 3.07
CA SER A 160 -8.23 -0.56 3.65
C SER A 160 -8.56 -0.44 5.14
N THR A 161 -7.95 0.50 5.87
CA THR A 161 -8.18 0.77 7.32
C THR A 161 -9.10 1.95 7.54
#